data_AF-A0A1E1WII6-F1
#
_entry.id   AF-A0A1E1WII6-F1
#
_cell.length_a   1.000
_cell.length_b   1.000
_cell.length_c   1.000
_cell.angle_alpha   90.00
_cell.angle_beta   90.00
_cell.angle_gamma   90.00
#
_symmetry.space_group_name_H-M   'P 1'
#
loop_
_entity.id
_entity.type
_entity.pdbx_description
1 polymer ?
#
loop_
_entity_poly.entity_id
_entity_poly.type
_entity_poly.pdbx_seq_one_letter_code
_entity_poly.pdbx_strand_id
1 'polypeptide(L)'
;MFTRPVQFHEFLTHHGFIDDIYKAMNKSDLAEPVMTVLNILTKTNSLPPLLKEPKSESKSTAFRNEAVNEVEKTEFHDIANYGWFSFIGKLRNSCNPNVLAVGLNKKTALLAIAPIKRGTELTISYVGHWLDNSTDKEIRHKNMFILCGVVCNCVVCTGEYEFFNNAKLTDVQKKNVRKLNLEEMGEQRNWNCIPEIFAKLCKTLALLSDLPYSDEYAKVYTLFRRCVLCIQDLTTENLMLDYV
;
A
#
# COMPACT_ATOMS: atom_id res chain seq x y z
N MET A 1 -0.17 -31.59 4.43
CA MET A 1 -0.06 -30.15 4.72
C MET A 1 -0.71 -29.42 3.55
N PHE A 2 -1.64 -28.50 3.79
CA PHE A 2 -2.34 -27.77 2.73
C PHE A 2 -1.33 -26.96 1.92
N THR A 3 -1.38 -27.04 0.59
CA THR A 3 -0.41 -26.34 -0.27
C THR A 3 -0.91 -24.96 -0.69
N ARG A 4 -2.21 -24.68 -0.51
CA ARG A 4 -2.83 -23.39 -0.82
C ARG A 4 -3.76 -22.94 0.33
N PRO A 5 -3.85 -21.64 0.63
CA PRO A 5 -4.77 -21.12 1.66
C PRO A 5 -6.24 -21.52 1.45
N VAL A 6 -6.69 -21.55 0.18
CA VAL A 6 -8.08 -21.93 -0.17
C VAL A 6 -8.40 -23.36 0.29
N GLN A 7 -7.47 -24.31 0.12
CA GLN A 7 -7.67 -25.69 0.55
C GLN A 7 -7.81 -25.81 2.07
N PHE A 8 -7.07 -24.99 2.82
CA PHE A 8 -7.20 -24.96 4.27
C PHE A 8 -8.53 -24.36 4.70
N HIS A 9 -8.98 -23.29 4.05
CA HIS A 9 -10.30 -22.71 4.31
C HIS A 9 -11.45 -23.68 4.01
N GLU A 10 -11.44 -24.33 2.84
CA GLU A 10 -12.42 -25.35 2.47
C GLU A 10 -12.43 -26.50 3.49
N PHE A 11 -11.26 -26.93 3.95
CA PHE A 11 -11.14 -27.94 4.99
C PHE A 11 -11.77 -27.50 6.32
N LEU A 12 -11.51 -26.27 6.78
CA LEU A 12 -12.11 -25.73 8.00
C LEU A 12 -13.63 -25.64 7.89
N THR A 13 -14.15 -25.21 6.74
CA THR A 13 -15.59 -25.10 6.48
C THR A 13 -16.25 -26.47 6.45
N HIS A 14 -15.67 -27.45 5.73
CA HIS A 14 -16.25 -28.79 5.61
C HIS A 14 -16.35 -29.53 6.96
N HIS A 15 -15.45 -29.24 7.89
CA HIS A 15 -15.42 -29.88 9.22
C HIS A 15 -16.11 -29.04 10.31
N GLY A 16 -16.77 -27.93 9.96
CA GLY A 16 -17.46 -27.06 10.92
C GLY A 16 -16.53 -26.24 11.83
N PHE A 17 -15.21 -26.29 11.61
CA PHE A 17 -14.24 -25.56 12.42
C PHE A 17 -14.31 -24.04 12.22
N ILE A 18 -14.80 -23.60 11.06
CA ILE A 18 -14.97 -22.17 10.78
C ILE A 18 -16.01 -21.53 11.71
N ASP A 19 -17.10 -22.24 12.01
CA ASP A 19 -18.15 -21.77 12.91
C ASP A 19 -17.66 -21.69 14.36
N ASP A 20 -16.85 -22.66 14.79
CA ASP A 20 -16.21 -22.65 16.09
C ASP A 20 -15.29 -21.43 16.27
N ILE A 21 -14.51 -21.09 15.23
CA ILE A 21 -13.65 -19.91 15.23
C ILE A 21 -14.48 -18.63 15.35
N TYR A 22 -15.52 -18.45 14.53
CA TYR A 22 -16.38 -17.26 14.59
C TYR A 22 -17.13 -17.16 15.92
N LYS A 23 -17.60 -18.27 16.48
CA LYS A 23 -18.21 -18.31 17.81
C LYS A 23 -17.23 -17.88 18.89
N ALA A 24 -15.97 -18.31 18.81
CA ALA A 24 -14.93 -17.89 19.74
C ALA A 24 -14.59 -16.39 19.58
N MET A 25 -14.57 -15.86 18.36
CA MET A 25 -14.34 -14.43 18.08
C MET A 25 -15.39 -13.49 18.69
N ASN A 26 -16.61 -14.00 18.95
CA ASN A 26 -17.67 -13.24 19.61
C ASN A 26 -17.56 -13.23 21.15
N LYS A 27 -16.60 -13.97 21.74
CA LYS A 27 -16.35 -13.93 23.19
C LYS A 27 -15.54 -12.68 23.55
N SER A 28 -15.72 -12.21 24.79
CA SER A 28 -15.01 -11.02 25.30
C SER A 28 -13.51 -11.25 25.54
N ASP A 29 -13.09 -12.49 25.73
CA ASP A 29 -11.68 -12.86 25.96
C ASP A 29 -10.97 -13.13 24.63
N LEU A 30 -9.94 -12.34 24.33
CA LEU A 30 -9.14 -12.47 23.11
C LEU A 30 -8.28 -13.76 23.09
N ALA A 31 -8.09 -14.42 24.24
CA ALA A 31 -7.38 -15.71 24.29
C ALA A 31 -8.22 -16.85 23.69
N GLU A 32 -9.55 -16.76 23.74
CA GLU A 32 -10.46 -17.82 23.30
C GLU A 32 -10.36 -18.13 21.79
N PRO A 33 -10.39 -17.14 20.87
CA PRO A 33 -10.13 -17.38 19.46
C PRO A 33 -8.78 -18.05 19.19
N VAL A 34 -7.73 -17.59 19.90
CA VAL A 34 -6.37 -18.11 19.73
C VAL A 34 -6.28 -19.57 20.14
N MET A 35 -6.83 -19.91 21.31
CA MET A 35 -6.85 -21.29 21.81
C MET A 35 -7.74 -22.19 20.97
N THR A 36 -8.84 -21.67 20.43
CA THR A 36 -9.72 -22.40 19.51
C THR A 36 -8.97 -22.79 18.24
N VAL A 37 -8.28 -21.84 17.60
CA VAL A 37 -7.45 -22.11 16.41
C VAL A 37 -6.31 -23.08 16.73
N LEU A 38 -5.62 -22.89 17.87
CA LEU A 38 -4.55 -23.79 18.29
C LEU A 38 -5.05 -25.23 18.47
N ASN A 39 -6.18 -25.41 19.14
CA ASN A 39 -6.79 -26.73 19.35
C ASN A 39 -7.19 -27.38 18.03
N ILE A 40 -7.73 -26.62 17.07
CA ILE A 40 -8.05 -27.13 15.72
C ILE A 40 -6.77 -27.60 15.05
N LEU A 41 -5.72 -26.77 15.01
CA LEU A 41 -4.43 -27.12 14.39
C LEU A 41 -3.78 -28.35 15.03
N THR A 42 -3.88 -28.50 16.35
CA THR A 42 -3.40 -29.69 17.05
C THR A 42 -4.23 -30.92 16.71
N LYS A 43 -5.56 -30.84 16.76
CA LYS A 43 -6.47 -31.96 16.43
C LYS A 43 -6.31 -32.44 15.00
N THR A 44 -6.05 -31.53 14.06
CA THR A 44 -5.92 -31.83 12.64
C THR A 44 -4.49 -32.15 12.23
N ASN A 45 -3.56 -32.26 13.20
CA ASN A 45 -2.13 -32.44 12.97
C ASN A 45 -1.57 -31.47 11.90
N SER A 46 -2.11 -30.25 11.88
CA SER A 46 -1.77 -29.19 10.92
C SER A 46 -0.93 -28.09 11.56
N LEU A 47 -0.53 -28.26 12.82
CA LEU A 47 0.39 -27.37 13.50
C LEU A 47 1.72 -27.32 12.71
N PRO A 48 2.23 -26.13 12.37
CA PRO A 48 3.57 -26.02 11.81
C PRO A 48 4.57 -26.68 12.76
N PRO A 49 5.63 -27.34 12.25
CA PRO A 49 6.69 -27.86 13.11
C PRO A 49 7.23 -26.73 13.97
N LEU A 50 7.04 -26.84 15.29
CA LEU A 50 7.52 -25.84 16.23
C LEU A 50 9.05 -25.92 16.22
N LEU A 51 9.69 -24.77 15.97
CA LEU A 51 11.12 -24.63 16.17
C LEU A 51 11.43 -24.91 17.64
N LYS A 52 12.11 -26.02 17.90
CA LYS A 52 12.55 -26.41 19.27
C LYS A 52 13.73 -25.57 19.76
N GLU A 53 14.30 -24.74 18.89
CA GLU A 53 15.43 -23.89 19.27
C GLU A 53 14.94 -22.76 20.18
N PRO A 54 15.58 -22.54 21.34
CA PRO A 54 15.28 -21.41 22.18
C PRO A 54 15.59 -20.11 21.43
N LYS A 55 14.77 -19.08 21.65
CA LYS A 55 15.00 -17.74 21.10
C LYS A 55 16.39 -17.26 21.52
N SER A 56 17.24 -16.98 20.53
CA SER A 56 18.59 -16.48 20.75
C SER A 56 18.76 -15.12 20.06
N GLU A 57 19.17 -14.12 20.85
CA GLU A 57 19.45 -12.78 20.33
C GLU A 57 20.68 -12.76 19.42
N SER A 58 21.68 -13.60 19.70
CA SER A 58 22.86 -13.72 18.84
C SER A 58 22.51 -14.33 17.49
N LYS A 59 21.67 -15.38 17.44
CA LYS A 59 21.16 -15.94 16.17
C LYS A 59 20.29 -14.92 15.43
N SER A 60 19.41 -14.19 16.13
CA SER A 60 18.62 -13.13 15.50
C SER A 60 19.49 -12.03 14.90
N THR A 61 20.56 -11.64 15.59
CA THR A 61 21.53 -10.65 15.08
C THR A 61 22.33 -11.19 13.90
N ALA A 62 22.76 -12.45 13.95
CA ALA A 62 23.45 -13.11 12.84
C ALA A 62 22.58 -13.13 11.56
N PHE A 63 21.30 -13.52 11.66
CA PHE A 63 20.37 -13.48 10.53
C PHE A 63 20.13 -12.06 10.01
N ARG A 64 20.08 -11.05 10.89
CA ARG A 64 19.99 -9.65 10.44
C ARG A 64 21.24 -9.24 9.65
N ASN A 65 22.42 -9.62 10.12
CA ASN A 65 23.68 -9.28 9.46
C ASN A 65 23.88 -10.04 8.14
N GLU A 66 23.51 -11.32 8.10
CA GLU A 66 23.50 -12.14 6.88
C GLU A 66 22.52 -11.56 5.85
N ALA A 67 21.31 -11.22 6.28
CA ALA A 67 20.33 -10.55 5.42
C ALA A 67 20.88 -9.23 4.88
N VAL A 68 21.60 -8.43 5.69
CA VAL A 68 22.26 -7.18 5.28
C VAL A 68 23.34 -7.43 4.22
N ASN A 69 24.15 -8.48 4.37
CA ASN A 69 25.22 -8.81 3.43
C ASN A 69 24.69 -9.39 2.11
N GLU A 70 23.54 -10.07 2.12
CA GLU A 70 22.86 -10.49 0.89
C GLU A 70 22.11 -9.35 0.19
N VAL A 71 21.94 -8.16 0.80
CA VAL A 71 21.16 -7.06 0.22
C VAL A 71 21.68 -6.60 -1.14
N GLU A 72 22.97 -6.76 -1.41
CA GLU A 72 23.60 -6.16 -2.59
C GLU A 72 23.29 -6.86 -3.92
N LYS A 73 22.76 -8.09 -3.90
CA LYS A 73 22.33 -8.78 -5.13
C LYS A 73 20.83 -8.71 -5.29
N THR A 74 20.38 -7.92 -6.25
CA THR A 74 19.01 -7.92 -6.76
C THR A 74 19.00 -8.65 -8.08
N GLU A 75 18.16 -9.67 -8.18
CA GLU A 75 17.97 -10.42 -9.43
C GLU A 75 16.60 -10.08 -10.00
N PHE A 76 16.54 -10.00 -11.31
CA PHE A 76 15.30 -9.80 -12.02
C PHE A 76 14.42 -11.06 -11.92
N HIS A 77 13.12 -10.87 -11.70
CA HIS A 77 12.14 -11.95 -11.71
C HIS A 77 10.91 -11.55 -12.53
N ASP A 78 10.41 -12.49 -13.35
CA ASP A 78 9.20 -12.31 -14.17
C ASP A 78 7.89 -12.32 -13.36
N ILE A 79 7.98 -12.43 -12.04
CA ILE A 79 6.83 -12.52 -11.14
C ILE A 79 6.87 -11.41 -10.09
N ALA A 80 5.69 -11.02 -9.60
CA ALA A 80 5.57 -10.05 -8.53
C ALA A 80 6.32 -10.54 -7.28
N ASN A 81 7.21 -9.70 -6.76
CA ASN A 81 7.95 -9.93 -5.53
C ASN A 81 7.22 -9.31 -4.34
N TYR A 82 7.36 -9.95 -3.17
CA TYR A 82 6.74 -9.52 -1.92
C TYR A 82 7.81 -9.27 -0.86
N GLY A 83 7.61 -8.25 -0.04
CA GLY A 83 8.51 -7.89 1.05
C GLY A 83 7.75 -7.57 2.34
N TRP A 84 8.32 -7.94 3.48
CA TRP A 84 7.77 -7.62 4.80
C TRP A 84 8.48 -6.42 5.42
N PHE A 85 7.79 -5.27 5.48
CA PHE A 85 8.34 -4.03 6.01
C PHE A 85 7.62 -3.65 7.32
N SER A 86 8.15 -4.10 8.46
CA SER A 86 7.47 -3.99 9.76
C SER A 86 7.09 -2.56 10.17
N PHE A 87 7.88 -1.56 9.75
CA PHE A 87 7.56 -0.15 10.03
C PHE A 87 6.39 0.35 9.19
N ILE A 88 6.35 0.04 7.90
CA ILE A 88 5.24 0.41 7.01
C ILE A 88 3.94 -0.27 7.45
N GLY A 89 4.01 -1.52 7.93
CA GLY A 89 2.86 -2.25 8.46
C GLY A 89 2.17 -1.59 9.67
N LYS A 90 2.78 -0.58 10.29
CA LYS A 90 2.15 0.21 11.37
C LYS A 90 1.27 1.35 10.86
N LEU A 91 1.41 1.74 9.60
CA LEU A 91 0.68 2.85 9.02
C LEU A 91 -0.75 2.43 8.70
N ARG A 92 -1.73 3.28 9.03
CA ARG A 92 -3.14 3.02 8.75
C ARG A 92 -3.46 3.24 7.27
N ASN A 93 -4.52 2.58 6.82
CA ASN A 93 -5.06 2.75 5.49
C ASN A 93 -5.86 4.06 5.35
N SER A 94 -5.64 4.76 4.25
CA SER A 94 -6.52 5.80 3.69
C SER A 94 -6.54 5.67 2.17
N CYS A 95 -7.71 5.84 1.55
CA CYS A 95 -7.80 5.84 0.08
C CYS A 95 -7.25 7.13 -0.55
N ASN A 96 -7.18 8.21 0.23
CA ASN A 96 -6.48 9.45 -0.07
C ASN A 96 -5.36 9.65 0.99
N PRO A 97 -4.29 8.84 0.93
CA PRO A 97 -3.21 8.87 1.92
C PRO A 97 -2.42 10.19 1.88
N ASN A 98 -1.60 10.45 2.91
CA ASN A 98 -0.66 11.59 2.89
C ASN A 98 0.79 11.17 2.63
N VAL A 99 1.07 9.87 2.65
CA VAL A 99 2.34 9.29 2.23
C VAL A 99 2.13 8.15 1.23
N LEU A 100 3.06 8.02 0.28
CA LEU A 100 3.14 6.95 -0.68
C LEU A 100 4.28 6.01 -0.29
N ALA A 101 3.99 4.71 -0.19
CA ALA A 101 5.03 3.69 -0.06
C ALA A 101 5.56 3.32 -1.45
N VAL A 102 6.85 3.47 -1.66
CA VAL A 102 7.54 3.17 -2.91
C VAL A 102 8.53 2.04 -2.67
N GLY A 103 8.50 1.01 -3.52
CA GLY A 103 9.45 -0.09 -3.46
C GLY A 103 10.80 0.32 -4.03
N LEU A 104 11.90 0.01 -3.34
CA LEU A 104 13.26 0.28 -3.80
C LEU A 104 14.09 -1.00 -3.66
N ASN A 105 13.82 -1.99 -4.51
CA ASN A 105 14.36 -3.34 -4.37
C ASN A 105 14.05 -3.93 -2.99
N LYS A 106 15.08 -4.24 -2.19
CA LYS A 106 14.97 -4.77 -0.82
C LYS A 106 14.68 -3.68 0.22
N LYS A 107 14.49 -2.44 -0.22
CA LYS A 107 14.15 -1.29 0.62
C LYS A 107 12.78 -0.75 0.23
N THR A 108 12.27 0.15 1.06
CA THR A 108 11.06 0.92 0.76
C THR A 108 11.25 2.35 1.23
N ALA A 109 10.69 3.30 0.49
CA ALA A 109 10.68 4.70 0.84
C ALA A 109 9.24 5.17 1.10
N LEU A 110 9.08 6.09 2.04
CA LEU A 110 7.83 6.81 2.26
C LEU A 110 7.99 8.22 1.70
N LEU A 111 7.20 8.54 0.68
CA LEU A 111 7.19 9.85 0.04
C LEU A 111 5.95 10.61 0.50
N ALA A 112 6.13 11.80 1.10
CA ALA A 112 5.00 12.67 1.38
C ALA A 112 4.41 13.20 0.06
N ILE A 113 3.09 13.08 -0.11
CA ILE A 113 2.39 13.56 -1.33
C ILE A 113 1.71 14.92 -1.12
N ALA A 114 1.71 15.42 0.11
CA ALA A 114 1.23 16.73 0.51
C ALA A 114 1.99 17.21 1.76
N PRO A 115 2.00 18.53 2.08
CA PRO A 115 2.52 19.02 3.35
C PRO A 115 1.84 18.37 4.55
N ILE A 116 2.63 17.81 5.47
CA ILE A 116 2.12 17.11 6.66
C ILE A 116 2.34 17.97 7.90
N LYS A 117 1.25 18.37 8.55
CA LYS A 117 1.34 19.15 9.80
C LYS A 117 1.85 18.27 10.94
N ARG A 118 2.59 18.85 11.89
CA ARG A 118 3.02 18.15 13.10
C ARG A 118 1.81 17.55 13.83
N GLY A 119 1.93 16.28 14.20
CA GLY A 119 0.85 15.53 14.88
C GLY A 119 -0.18 14.90 13.94
N THR A 120 -0.10 15.13 12.63
CA THR A 120 -0.94 14.43 11.66
C THR A 120 -0.50 12.97 11.57
N GLU A 121 -1.46 12.04 11.63
CA GLU A 121 -1.19 10.62 11.41
C GLU A 121 -0.71 10.37 9.97
N LEU A 122 0.34 9.56 9.82
CA LEU A 122 0.81 9.11 8.51
C LEU A 122 -0.05 7.93 8.03
N THR A 123 -0.58 8.05 6.82
CA THR A 123 -1.45 7.04 6.22
C THR A 123 -0.95 6.66 4.84
N ILE A 124 -1.05 5.38 4.51
CA ILE A 124 -0.79 4.82 3.17
C ILE A 124 -2.10 4.26 2.61
N SER A 125 -2.15 3.92 1.32
CA SER A 125 -3.24 3.10 0.79
C SER A 125 -2.79 1.65 0.67
N TYR A 126 -3.57 0.71 1.21
CA TYR A 126 -3.27 -0.72 1.08
C TYR A 126 -3.60 -1.29 -0.30
N VAL A 127 -4.52 -0.64 -1.04
CA VAL A 127 -4.98 -1.08 -2.37
C VAL A 127 -4.71 -0.03 -3.46
N GLY A 128 -3.72 0.85 -3.23
CA GLY A 128 -3.37 1.94 -4.15
C GLY A 128 -4.22 3.20 -3.95
N HIS A 129 -3.67 4.35 -4.32
CA HIS A 129 -4.36 5.63 -4.22
C HIS A 129 -5.69 5.60 -4.99
N TRP A 130 -6.69 6.38 -4.59
CA TRP A 130 -7.98 6.41 -5.29
C TRP A 130 -7.88 6.82 -6.77
N LEU A 131 -6.83 7.56 -7.11
CA LEU A 131 -6.47 7.94 -8.49
C LEU A 131 -5.62 6.89 -9.22
N ASP A 132 -4.91 6.01 -8.50
CA ASP A 132 -4.12 4.94 -9.13
C ASP A 132 -5.04 3.81 -9.63
N ASN A 133 -6.24 3.70 -9.05
CA ASN A 133 -7.15 2.60 -9.28
C ASN A 133 -8.59 3.13 -9.32
N SER A 134 -9.05 3.49 -10.52
CA SER A 134 -10.42 3.95 -10.80
C SER A 134 -11.46 2.82 -10.76
N THR A 135 -11.11 1.68 -10.15
CA THR A 135 -12.08 0.60 -9.91
C THR A 135 -13.28 1.11 -9.16
N ASP A 136 -14.41 0.50 -9.48
CA ASP A 136 -15.68 0.73 -8.80
C ASP A 136 -15.51 0.64 -7.27
N LYS A 137 -16.26 1.50 -6.57
CA LYS A 137 -16.22 1.62 -5.10
C LYS A 137 -16.47 0.28 -4.40
N GLU A 138 -17.39 -0.53 -4.91
CA GLU A 138 -17.68 -1.86 -4.36
C GLU A 138 -16.49 -2.80 -4.54
N ILE A 139 -15.80 -2.74 -5.68
CA ILE A 139 -14.59 -3.53 -5.94
C ILE A 139 -13.48 -3.12 -4.96
N ARG A 140 -13.27 -1.82 -4.76
CA ARG A 140 -12.29 -1.31 -3.79
C ARG A 140 -12.61 -1.79 -2.38
N HIS A 141 -13.87 -1.69 -1.94
CA HIS A 141 -14.29 -2.18 -0.61
C HIS A 141 -14.09 -3.68 -0.46
N LYS A 142 -14.48 -4.45 -1.48
CA LYS A 142 -14.28 -5.90 -1.51
C LYS A 142 -12.80 -6.24 -1.41
N ASN A 143 -11.93 -5.58 -2.16
CA ASN A 143 -10.48 -5.81 -2.11
C ASN A 143 -9.88 -5.43 -0.75
N MET A 144 -10.26 -4.28 -0.18
CA MET A 144 -9.83 -3.87 1.16
C MET A 144 -10.22 -4.90 2.23
N PHE A 145 -11.45 -5.44 2.15
CA PHE A 145 -11.94 -6.44 3.10
C PHE A 145 -11.24 -7.79 2.90
N ILE A 146 -11.23 -8.32 1.66
CA ILE A 146 -10.69 -9.65 1.37
C ILE A 146 -9.17 -9.71 1.55
N LEU A 147 -8.44 -8.70 1.05
CA LEU A 147 -6.97 -8.74 1.02
C LEU A 147 -6.35 -8.21 2.31
N CYS A 148 -7.02 -7.27 2.98
CA CYS A 148 -6.44 -6.56 4.12
C CYS A 148 -7.25 -6.70 5.42
N GLY A 149 -8.46 -7.26 5.38
CA GLY A 149 -9.32 -7.34 6.56
C GLY A 149 -9.78 -5.98 7.09
N VAL A 150 -9.86 -4.96 6.23
CA VAL A 150 -10.19 -3.58 6.61
C VAL A 150 -11.49 -3.12 5.94
N VAL A 151 -12.36 -2.49 6.72
CA VAL A 151 -13.50 -1.71 6.22
C VAL A 151 -13.13 -0.23 6.32
N CYS A 152 -13.05 0.45 5.18
CA CYS A 152 -12.66 1.85 5.13
C CYS A 152 -13.89 2.75 4.98
N ASN A 153 -13.98 3.79 5.81
CA ASN A 153 -15.07 4.77 5.81
C ASN A 153 -14.57 6.18 5.46
N CYS A 154 -13.50 6.30 4.68
CA CYS A 154 -12.99 7.61 4.26
C CYS A 154 -13.90 8.26 3.20
N VAL A 155 -13.69 9.55 2.92
CA VAL A 155 -14.47 10.36 1.96
C VAL A 155 -14.57 9.71 0.56
N VAL A 156 -13.53 9.00 0.12
CA VAL A 156 -13.55 8.23 -1.15
C VAL A 156 -14.51 7.05 -1.05
N CYS A 157 -14.41 6.28 0.04
CA CYS A 157 -15.23 5.10 0.31
C CYS A 157 -16.69 5.45 0.62
N THR A 158 -16.98 6.60 1.22
CA THR A 158 -18.36 7.07 1.43
C THR A 158 -18.97 7.59 0.14
N GLY A 159 -18.16 8.01 -0.84
CA GLY A 159 -18.60 8.67 -2.07
C GLY A 159 -18.82 10.17 -1.89
N GLU A 160 -18.52 10.71 -0.70
CA GLU A 160 -18.69 12.13 -0.39
C GLU A 160 -17.71 13.03 -1.15
N TYR A 161 -16.66 12.45 -1.76
CA TYR A 161 -15.71 13.22 -2.58
C TYR A 161 -16.38 13.97 -3.74
N GLU A 162 -17.48 13.44 -4.29
CA GLU A 162 -18.24 14.05 -5.38
C GLU A 162 -18.76 15.45 -5.01
N PHE A 163 -19.08 15.68 -3.72
CA PHE A 163 -19.49 17.01 -3.25
C PHE A 163 -18.34 18.02 -3.29
N PHE A 164 -17.11 17.55 -3.11
CA PHE A 164 -15.90 18.39 -3.09
C PHE A 164 -15.36 18.67 -4.51
N ASN A 165 -15.79 17.93 -5.53
CA ASN A 165 -15.38 18.17 -6.92
C ASN A 165 -15.80 19.55 -7.45
N ASN A 166 -16.76 20.22 -6.82
CA ASN A 166 -17.22 21.55 -7.22
C ASN A 166 -16.35 22.71 -6.67
N ALA A 167 -15.33 22.41 -5.86
CA ALA A 167 -14.46 23.41 -5.31
C ALA A 167 -13.64 24.11 -6.41
N LYS A 168 -13.64 25.45 -6.41
CA LYS A 168 -12.98 26.24 -7.44
C LYS A 168 -11.54 26.56 -7.06
N LEU A 169 -10.62 26.38 -8.00
CA LEU A 169 -9.24 26.82 -7.83
C LEU A 169 -9.15 28.34 -7.66
N THR A 170 -8.27 28.76 -6.77
CA THR A 170 -7.80 30.15 -6.66
C THR A 170 -7.01 30.56 -7.91
N ASP A 171 -6.87 31.86 -8.16
CA ASP A 171 -6.10 32.35 -9.32
C ASP A 171 -4.62 31.95 -9.25
N VAL A 172 -4.08 31.84 -8.03
CA VAL A 172 -2.71 31.36 -7.80
C VAL A 172 -2.59 29.89 -8.20
N GLN A 173 -3.52 29.03 -7.79
CA GLN A 173 -3.54 27.61 -8.17
C GLN A 173 -3.68 27.46 -9.70
N LYS A 174 -4.65 28.16 -10.32
CA LYS A 174 -4.85 28.14 -11.79
C LYS A 174 -3.59 28.55 -12.55
N LYS A 175 -2.92 29.63 -12.12
CA LYS A 175 -1.69 30.11 -12.74
C LYS A 175 -0.56 29.08 -12.65
N ASN A 176 -0.42 28.38 -11.52
CA ASN A 176 0.62 27.35 -11.36
C ASN A 176 0.31 26.10 -12.17
N VAL A 177 -0.94 25.62 -12.19
CA VAL A 177 -1.34 24.47 -13.00
C VAL A 177 -1.11 24.75 -14.49
N ARG A 178 -1.50 25.92 -14.99
CA ARG A 178 -1.25 26.31 -16.40
C ARG A 178 0.24 26.35 -16.76
N LYS A 179 1.10 26.75 -15.83
CA LYS A 179 2.56 26.80 -16.04
C LYS A 179 3.21 25.42 -16.19
N LEU A 180 2.57 24.35 -15.71
CA LEU A 180 3.11 23.01 -15.88
C LEU A 180 3.03 22.54 -17.33
N ASN A 181 2.10 23.06 -18.13
CA ASN A 181 1.78 22.54 -19.47
C ASN A 181 1.64 21.01 -19.45
N LEU A 182 0.62 20.52 -18.73
CA LEU A 182 0.44 19.09 -18.42
C LEU A 182 0.37 18.20 -19.68
N GLU A 183 -0.16 18.74 -20.78
CA GLU A 183 -0.26 18.04 -22.07
C GLU A 183 1.14 17.81 -22.65
N GLU A 184 1.97 18.86 -22.74
CA GLU A 184 3.35 18.75 -23.21
C GLU A 184 4.19 17.82 -22.32
N MET A 185 4.03 17.93 -20.99
CA MET A 185 4.72 17.05 -20.04
C MET A 185 4.34 15.57 -20.19
N GLY A 186 3.09 15.28 -20.59
CA GLY A 186 2.62 13.92 -20.81
C GLY A 186 3.22 13.25 -22.06
N GLU A 187 3.62 14.05 -23.05
CA GLU A 187 4.18 13.58 -24.33
C GLU A 187 5.71 13.55 -24.34
N GLN A 188 6.37 14.27 -23.43
CA GLN A 188 7.82 14.31 -23.34
C GLN A 188 8.42 12.93 -22.99
N ARG A 189 9.13 12.34 -23.97
CA ARG A 189 9.91 11.11 -23.78
C ARG A 189 11.33 11.35 -23.25
N ASN A 190 11.73 12.61 -23.04
CA ASN A 190 13.07 12.93 -22.57
C ASN A 190 13.15 12.81 -21.04
N TRP A 191 13.52 11.61 -20.59
CA TRP A 191 13.63 11.26 -19.18
C TRP A 191 14.75 12.00 -18.42
N ASN A 192 15.64 12.72 -19.11
CA ASN A 192 16.68 13.52 -18.45
C ASN A 192 16.10 14.68 -17.62
N CYS A 193 14.86 15.09 -17.90
CA CYS A 193 14.20 16.20 -17.19
C CYS A 193 13.35 15.73 -15.99
N ILE A 194 13.30 14.42 -15.66
CA ILE A 194 12.43 13.90 -14.59
C ILE A 194 12.63 14.63 -13.25
N PRO A 195 13.86 14.89 -12.75
CA PRO A 195 14.03 15.53 -11.44
C PRO A 195 13.41 16.94 -11.37
N GLU A 196 13.54 17.72 -12.44
CA GLU A 196 12.95 19.05 -12.53
C GLU A 196 11.43 19.01 -12.63
N ILE A 197 10.89 18.09 -13.43
CA ILE A 197 9.45 17.86 -13.56
C ILE A 197 8.87 17.41 -12.22
N PHE A 198 9.48 16.42 -11.57
CA PHE A 198 9.09 15.92 -10.25
C PHE A 198 9.03 17.05 -9.22
N ALA A 199 10.06 17.90 -9.16
CA ALA A 199 10.07 19.05 -8.24
C ALA A 199 8.93 20.05 -8.49
N LYS A 200 8.59 20.31 -9.77
CA LYS A 200 7.46 21.17 -10.14
C LYS A 200 6.11 20.55 -9.77
N LEU A 201 5.97 19.24 -9.97
CA LEU A 201 4.77 18.48 -9.61
C LEU A 201 4.56 18.46 -8.09
N CYS A 202 5.60 18.18 -7.30
CA CYS A 202 5.54 18.24 -5.83
C CYS A 202 5.07 19.61 -5.31
N LYS A 203 5.63 20.70 -5.87
CA LYS A 203 5.20 22.07 -5.52
C LYS A 203 3.73 22.31 -5.85
N THR A 204 3.27 21.80 -6.99
CA THR A 204 1.89 22.00 -7.43
C THR A 204 0.91 21.15 -6.63
N LEU A 205 1.25 19.90 -6.31
CA LEU A 205 0.46 19.06 -5.39
C LEU A 205 0.34 19.69 -4.01
N ALA A 206 1.41 20.28 -3.49
CA ALA A 206 1.36 21.01 -2.23
C ALA A 206 0.39 22.20 -2.28
N LEU A 207 0.38 22.95 -3.40
CA LEU A 207 -0.55 24.06 -3.63
C LEU A 207 -2.00 23.63 -3.81
N LEU A 208 -2.25 22.38 -4.25
CA LEU A 208 -3.58 21.81 -4.45
C LEU A 208 -4.00 20.89 -3.29
N SER A 209 -3.26 20.86 -2.19
CA SER A 209 -3.49 19.93 -1.07
C SER A 209 -4.83 20.18 -0.33
N ASP A 210 -5.41 21.37 -0.47
CA ASP A 210 -6.74 21.75 -0.02
C ASP A 210 -7.86 21.30 -0.98
N LEU A 211 -7.51 20.83 -2.18
CA LEU A 211 -8.42 20.41 -3.25
C LEU A 211 -8.07 19.00 -3.77
N PRO A 212 -7.91 17.97 -2.90
CA PRO A 212 -7.39 16.66 -3.32
C PRO A 212 -8.32 15.88 -4.25
N TYR A 213 -9.54 16.36 -4.49
CA TYR A 213 -10.55 15.72 -5.34
C TYR A 213 -10.80 16.48 -6.66
N SER A 214 -10.10 17.60 -6.91
CA SER A 214 -10.29 18.33 -8.16
C SER A 214 -9.65 17.61 -9.36
N ASP A 215 -10.17 17.85 -10.56
CA ASP A 215 -9.61 17.32 -11.80
C ASP A 215 -8.15 17.75 -12.01
N GLU A 216 -7.80 18.96 -11.60
CA GLU A 216 -6.43 19.45 -11.67
C GLU A 216 -5.50 18.71 -10.71
N TYR A 217 -5.95 18.42 -9.47
CA TYR A 217 -5.19 17.58 -8.56
C TYR A 217 -4.98 16.20 -9.18
N ALA A 218 -6.03 15.60 -9.73
CA ALA A 218 -5.97 14.28 -10.37
C ALA A 218 -4.93 14.24 -11.49
N LYS A 219 -4.95 15.21 -12.41
CA LYS A 219 -3.99 15.29 -13.52
C LYS A 219 -2.55 15.46 -13.04
N VAL A 220 -2.31 16.35 -12.06
CA VAL A 220 -0.98 16.59 -11.50
C VAL A 220 -0.49 15.35 -10.75
N TYR A 221 -1.35 14.69 -9.99
CA TYR A 221 -1.03 13.46 -9.27
C TYR A 221 -0.67 12.32 -10.22
N THR A 222 -1.42 12.11 -11.29
CA THR A 222 -1.11 11.07 -12.30
C THR A 222 0.27 11.27 -12.91
N LEU A 223 0.63 12.50 -13.29
CA LEU A 223 1.98 12.80 -13.79
C LEU A 223 3.04 12.60 -12.69
N PHE A 224 2.75 13.00 -11.45
CA PHE A 224 3.65 12.77 -10.31
C PHE A 224 3.92 11.28 -10.12
N ARG A 225 2.88 10.44 -10.20
CA ARG A 225 3.03 8.99 -10.07
C ARG A 225 3.86 8.39 -11.19
N ARG A 226 3.66 8.83 -12.43
CA ARG A 226 4.54 8.45 -13.56
C ARG A 226 5.99 8.84 -13.28
N CYS A 227 6.27 10.05 -12.81
CA CYS A 227 7.63 10.44 -12.43
C CYS A 227 8.21 9.55 -11.32
N VAL A 228 7.43 9.22 -10.28
CA VAL A 228 7.87 8.31 -9.21
C VAL A 228 8.22 6.94 -9.77
N LEU A 229 7.39 6.39 -10.66
CA LEU A 229 7.63 5.09 -11.31
C LEU A 229 8.91 5.11 -12.16
N CYS A 230 9.12 6.16 -12.95
CA CYS A 230 10.36 6.30 -13.73
C CYS A 230 11.60 6.47 -12.86
N ILE A 231 11.51 7.24 -11.77
CA ILE A 231 12.60 7.35 -10.79
C ILE A 231 12.89 5.98 -10.17
N GLN A 232 11.83 5.24 -9.81
CA GLN A 232 11.96 3.90 -9.24
C GLN A 232 12.66 2.96 -10.23
N ASP A 233 12.21 2.89 -11.48
CA ASP A 233 12.83 2.09 -12.55
C ASP A 233 14.32 2.45 -12.72
N LEU A 234 14.62 3.74 -12.94
CA LEU A 234 16.00 4.23 -13.11
C LEU A 234 16.91 3.97 -11.90
N THR A 235 16.36 3.96 -10.67
CA THR A 235 17.14 3.78 -9.44
C THR A 235 17.32 2.31 -9.08
N THR A 236 16.42 1.44 -9.52
CA THR A 236 16.33 0.07 -9.01
C THR A 236 16.52 -1.00 -10.06
N GLU A 237 16.46 -0.64 -11.34
CA GLU A 237 16.41 -1.57 -12.48
C GLU A 237 15.20 -2.53 -12.42
N ASN A 238 14.19 -2.21 -11.59
CA ASN A 238 12.94 -2.95 -11.59
C ASN A 238 12.12 -2.55 -12.80
N LEU A 239 11.80 -3.52 -13.66
CA LEU A 239 10.65 -3.37 -14.55
C LEU A 239 9.41 -3.29 -13.67
N MET A 240 8.91 -2.07 -13.46
CA MET A 240 7.57 -1.88 -12.96
C MET A 240 6.64 -2.48 -14.01
N LEU A 241 5.97 -3.57 -13.63
CA LEU A 241 4.82 -4.11 -14.34
C LEU A 241 3.69 -3.08 -14.17
N ASP A 242 3.79 -1.95 -14.87
CA ASP A 242 2.74 -0.95 -14.85
C ASP A 242 1.49 -1.59 -15.44
N TYR A 243 0.38 -1.44 -14.69
CA TYR A 243 -0.96 -1.69 -15.18
C TYR A 243 -1.20 -0.77 -16.38
N VAL A 244 -1.40 -1.37 -17.55
CA VAL A 244 -2.16 -0.76 -18.66
C VAL A 244 -3.58 -0.49 -18.19
#